data_AF-G9ZDA9-F1
#
_entry.id   AF-G9ZDA9-F1
#
_cell.length_a   1.000
_cell.length_b   1.000
_cell.length_c   1.000
_cell.angle_alpha   90.00
_cell.angle_beta   90.00
_cell.angle_gamma   90.00
#
_symmetry.space_group_name_H-M   'P 1'
#
loop_
_entity.id
_entity.type
_entity.pdbx_description
1 polymer ?
#
loop_
_entity_poly.entity_id
_entity_poly.type
_entity_poly.pdbx_seq_one_letter_code
_entity_poly.pdbx_strand_id
1 'polypeptide(L)'
;MNKTLSSQQTLPEEFNRPKVMHYSDEEIAEGRELYHQLVASFALEGQEPDDFGKVVSLERIRGELTPEQEELILCGKIPSETKRINEKIQHLKDAGLSWKDL
;
A
#
# COMPACT_ATOMS: atom_id res chain seq x y z
N MET A 1 -32.55 -6.07 -7.55
CA MET A 1 -31.31 -5.29 -7.74
C MET A 1 -31.19 -4.35 -6.56
N ASN A 2 -30.09 -4.44 -5.81
CA ASN A 2 -29.52 -3.43 -4.90
C ASN A 2 -28.42 -4.16 -4.11
N LYS A 3 -27.28 -4.42 -4.76
CA LYS A 3 -26.04 -4.70 -4.03
C LYS A 3 -25.43 -3.34 -3.74
N THR A 4 -25.75 -2.79 -2.58
CA THR A 4 -24.94 -1.73 -1.97
C THR A 4 -23.57 -2.35 -1.75
N LEU A 5 -22.63 -2.10 -2.65
CA LEU A 5 -21.21 -2.36 -2.42
C LEU A 5 -20.83 -1.50 -1.22
N SER A 6 -20.80 -2.10 -0.05
CA SER A 6 -20.28 -1.49 1.17
C SER A 6 -18.80 -1.26 0.94
N SER A 7 -18.45 -0.06 0.47
CA SER A 7 -17.12 0.44 0.20
C SER A 7 -16.30 0.66 1.48
N GLN A 8 -16.23 -0.37 2.32
CA GLN A 8 -15.31 -0.49 3.45
C GLN A 8 -14.98 -1.97 3.56
N GLN A 9 -14.10 -2.47 2.69
CA GLN A 9 -13.19 -3.49 3.18
C GLN A 9 -12.31 -2.76 4.19
N THR A 10 -12.77 -2.74 5.44
CA THR A 10 -11.96 -2.28 6.56
C THR A 10 -10.72 -3.14 6.51
N LEU A 11 -9.59 -2.52 6.18
CA LEU A 11 -8.31 -3.19 6.33
C LEU A 11 -8.28 -3.83 7.70
N PRO A 12 -7.81 -5.08 7.83
CA PRO A 12 -7.58 -5.67 9.13
C PRO A 12 -6.95 -4.64 10.06
N GLU A 13 -7.50 -4.42 11.26
CA GLU A 13 -7.04 -3.36 12.17
C GLU A 13 -5.52 -3.46 12.43
N GLU A 14 -4.96 -4.67 12.32
CA GLU A 14 -3.53 -4.94 12.35
C GLU A 14 -2.70 -4.19 11.28
N PHE A 15 -3.32 -3.73 10.19
CA PHE A 15 -2.68 -2.94 9.13
C PHE A 15 -2.83 -1.43 9.32
N ASN A 16 -3.61 -0.97 10.31
CA ASN A 16 -3.69 0.44 10.64
C ASN A 16 -2.44 0.85 11.42
N ARG A 17 -1.60 1.65 10.78
CA ARG A 17 -0.35 2.16 11.35
C ARG A 17 -0.52 3.63 11.76
N PRO A 18 0.16 4.09 12.84
CA PRO A 18 0.21 5.50 13.18
C PRO A 18 0.68 6.35 12.00
N LYS A 19 -0.01 7.48 11.78
CA LYS A 19 0.35 8.44 10.74
C LYS A 19 1.50 9.32 11.23
N VAL A 20 2.59 9.32 10.49
CA VAL A 20 3.76 10.17 10.73
C VAL A 20 3.77 11.41 9.83
N MET A 21 2.97 11.37 8.76
CA MET A 21 2.64 12.49 7.88
C MET A 21 1.12 12.65 7.85
N HIS A 22 0.64 13.89 7.93
CA HIS A 22 -0.80 14.18 7.92
C HIS A 22 -1.23 14.63 6.53
N TYR A 23 -2.00 13.78 5.86
CA TYR A 23 -2.69 14.05 4.62
C TYR A 23 -4.20 14.01 4.88
N SER A 24 -4.94 14.82 4.14
CA SER A 24 -6.39 14.72 4.06
C SER A 24 -6.81 13.43 3.36
N ASP A 25 -8.05 12.99 3.61
CA ASP A 25 -8.60 11.81 2.93
C ASP A 25 -8.63 11.99 1.40
N GLU A 26 -8.80 13.23 0.92
CA GLU A 26 -8.75 13.57 -0.51
C GLU A 26 -7.34 13.38 -1.09
N GLU A 27 -6.31 13.89 -0.42
CA GLU A 27 -4.91 13.71 -0.83
C GLU A 27 -4.50 12.23 -0.85
N ILE A 28 -4.97 11.43 0.13
CA ILE A 28 -4.71 9.99 0.18
C ILE A 28 -5.42 9.29 -0.98
N ALA A 29 -6.68 9.64 -1.26
CA ALA A 29 -7.46 9.05 -2.35
C ALA A 29 -6.85 9.37 -3.72
N GLU A 30 -6.46 10.63 -3.96
CA GLU A 30 -5.78 11.06 -5.18
C GLU A 30 -4.43 10.36 -5.34
N GLY A 31 -3.61 10.34 -4.29
CA GLY A 31 -2.31 9.68 -4.32
C GLY A 31 -2.42 8.19 -4.63
N ARG A 32 -3.42 7.50 -4.09
CA ARG A 32 -3.68 6.08 -4.38
C ARG A 32 -4.09 5.86 -5.82
N GLU A 33 -5.01 6.67 -6.35
CA GLU A 33 -5.46 6.56 -7.74
C GLU A 33 -4.30 6.79 -8.72
N LEU A 34 -3.50 7.84 -8.51
CA LEU A 34 -2.30 8.12 -9.31
C LEU A 34 -1.31 6.97 -9.27
N TYR A 35 -1.10 6.38 -8.09
CA TYR A 35 -0.19 5.24 -7.94
C TYR A 35 -0.70 3.99 -8.67
N HIS A 36 -2.01 3.72 -8.62
CA HIS A 36 -2.62 2.61 -9.36
C HIS A 36 -2.42 2.76 -10.87
N GLN A 37 -2.61 3.98 -11.39
CA GLN A 37 -2.37 4.29 -12.80
C GLN A 37 -0.90 4.13 -13.19
N LEU A 38 0.03 4.56 -12.32
CA LEU A 38 1.46 4.39 -12.52
C LEU A 38 1.83 2.90 -12.60
N VAL A 39 1.41 2.09 -11.63
CA VAL A 39 1.67 0.64 -11.65
C VAL A 39 1.06 -0.02 -12.89
N ALA A 40 -0.15 0.39 -13.30
CA ALA A 40 -0.77 -0.10 -14.52
C ALA A 40 0.06 0.24 -15.77
N SER A 41 0.64 1.45 -15.86
CA SER A 41 1.53 1.80 -16.98
C SER A 41 2.79 0.93 -17.05
N PHE A 42 3.42 0.65 -15.90
CA PHE A 42 4.56 -0.26 -15.83
C PHE A 42 4.19 -1.70 -16.20
N ALA A 43 3.00 -2.15 -15.79
CA ALA A 43 2.50 -3.47 -16.13
C ALA A 43 2.29 -3.66 -17.63
N LEU A 44 1.85 -2.61 -18.35
CA LEU A 44 1.74 -2.64 -19.82
C LEU A 44 3.10 -2.85 -20.52
N GLU A 45 4.18 -2.42 -19.89
CA GLU A 45 5.55 -2.62 -20.37
C GLU A 45 6.21 -3.90 -19.86
N GLY A 46 5.50 -4.70 -19.06
CA GLY A 46 6.03 -5.90 -18.41
C GLY A 46 7.07 -5.61 -17.31
N GLN A 47 7.08 -4.38 -16.78
CA GLN A 47 8.02 -3.89 -15.76
C GLN A 47 7.30 -3.52 -14.46
N GLU A 48 6.18 -4.18 -14.17
CA GLU A 48 5.43 -3.93 -12.94
C GLU A 48 6.33 -4.10 -11.70
N PRO A 49 6.28 -3.17 -10.72
CA PRO A 49 6.94 -3.37 -9.44
C PRO A 49 6.50 -4.69 -8.77
N ASP A 50 7.29 -5.20 -7.85
CA ASP A 50 6.84 -6.31 -7.00
C ASP A 50 5.79 -5.85 -5.98
N ASP A 51 5.15 -6.80 -5.30
CA ASP A 51 4.17 -6.48 -4.25
C ASP A 51 4.81 -5.68 -3.10
N PHE A 52 6.10 -5.90 -2.84
CA PHE A 52 6.85 -5.21 -1.80
C PHE A 52 6.87 -3.70 -2.04
N GLY A 53 7.33 -3.28 -3.22
CA GLY A 53 7.37 -1.88 -3.61
C GLY A 53 5.98 -1.23 -3.56
N LYS A 54 4.94 -1.96 -4.02
CA LYS A 54 3.56 -1.47 -4.02
C LYS A 54 3.02 -1.20 -2.63
N VAL A 55 3.21 -2.14 -1.71
CA VAL A 55 2.73 -1.98 -0.35
C VAL A 55 3.48 -0.85 0.36
N VAL A 56 4.80 -0.74 0.20
CA VAL A 56 5.59 0.34 0.82
C VAL A 56 5.13 1.71 0.32
N SER A 57 4.97 1.89 -0.99
CA SER A 57 4.52 3.17 -1.54
C SER A 57 3.10 3.53 -1.12
N LEU A 58 2.19 2.55 -0.98
CA LEU A 58 0.86 2.81 -0.42
C LEU A 58 0.90 3.21 1.06
N GLU A 59 1.77 2.62 1.88
CA GLU A 59 1.96 3.08 3.27
C GLU A 59 2.44 4.54 3.32
N ARG A 60 3.35 4.94 2.42
CA ARG A 60 3.78 6.34 2.29
C ARG A 60 2.64 7.27 1.85
N ILE A 61 1.84 6.87 0.86
CA ILE A 61 0.68 7.65 0.38
C ILE A 61 -0.33 7.86 1.51
N ARG A 62 -0.55 6.85 2.34
CA ARG A 62 -1.44 6.93 3.51
C ARG A 62 -0.83 7.70 4.68
N GLY A 63 0.37 8.26 4.55
CA GLY A 63 1.06 9.04 5.59
C GLY A 63 1.68 8.21 6.72
N GLU A 64 1.86 6.91 6.51
CA GLU A 64 2.40 5.98 7.52
C GLU A 64 3.94 5.92 7.52
N LEU A 65 4.54 6.43 6.44
CA LEU A 65 5.98 6.55 6.23
C LEU A 65 6.35 7.97 5.82
N THR A 66 7.51 8.44 6.25
CA THR A 66 8.17 9.57 5.59
C THR A 66 8.83 9.09 4.27
N PRO A 67 9.15 10.00 3.32
CA PRO A 67 9.88 9.62 2.11
C PRO A 67 11.23 8.95 2.40
N GLU A 68 11.94 9.41 3.43
CA GLU A 68 13.21 8.80 3.86
C GLU A 68 13.02 7.38 4.39
N GLN A 69 11.95 7.13 5.16
CA GLN A 69 11.63 5.78 5.62
C GLN A 69 11.26 4.86 4.47
N GLU A 70 10.46 5.32 3.51
CA GLU A 70 10.15 4.58 2.28
C GLU A 70 11.43 4.16 1.56
N GLU A 71 12.36 5.10 1.30
CA GLU A 71 13.62 4.82 0.63
C GLU A 71 14.45 3.77 1.38
N LEU A 72 14.60 3.93 2.70
CA LEU A 72 15.35 2.99 3.53
C LEU A 72 14.72 1.59 3.52
N ILE A 73 13.40 1.47 3.50
CA ILE A 73 12.68 0.19 3.44
C ILE A 73 12.84 -0.46 2.06
N LEU A 74 12.64 0.31 0.97
CA LEU A 74 12.83 -0.16 -0.40
C LEU A 74 14.27 -0.63 -0.65
N CYS A 75 15.26 0.03 -0.04
CA CYS A 75 16.66 -0.38 -0.11
C CYS A 75 17.05 -1.50 0.87
N GLY A 76 16.09 -2.08 1.60
CA GLY A 76 16.32 -3.16 2.56
C GLY A 76 17.21 -2.76 3.76
N LYS A 77 17.28 -1.46 4.09
CA LYS A 77 18.12 -0.92 5.19
C LYS A 77 17.47 -1.04 6.56
N ILE A 78 16.19 -1.38 6.62
CA ILE A 78 15.43 -1.57 7.87
C ILE A 78 14.85 -3.00 7.88
N PRO A 79 15.62 -4.03 8.29
CA PRO A 79 15.22 -5.43 8.18
C PRO A 79 13.90 -5.77 8.89
N SER A 80 13.60 -5.11 10.01
CA SER A 80 12.34 -5.28 10.75
C SER A 80 11.14 -4.83 9.92
N GLU A 81 11.27 -3.71 9.20
CA GLU A 81 10.20 -3.21 8.32
C GLU A 81 10.08 -4.07 7.07
N THR A 82 11.20 -4.52 6.49
CA THR A 82 11.17 -5.47 5.37
C THR A 82 10.42 -6.75 5.75
N LYS A 83 10.67 -7.29 6.95
CA LYS A 83 9.94 -8.46 7.47
C LYS A 83 8.45 -8.16 7.62
N ARG A 84 8.09 -7.04 8.27
CA ARG A 84 6.70 -6.64 8.50
C ARG A 84 5.91 -6.48 7.18
N ILE A 85 6.50 -5.85 6.17
CA ILE A 85 5.85 -5.67 4.87
C ILE A 85 5.61 -7.02 4.19
N ASN A 86 6.58 -7.94 4.25
CA ASN A 86 6.41 -9.29 3.70
C ASN A 86 5.32 -10.07 4.44
N GLU A 87 5.22 -9.95 5.76
CA GLU A 87 4.14 -10.53 6.56
C GLU A 87 2.77 -9.96 6.15
N LYS A 88 2.67 -8.64 5.98
CA LYS A 88 1.45 -7.97 5.48
C LYS A 88 1.05 -8.49 4.10
N ILE A 89 2.00 -8.63 3.18
CA ILE A 89 1.75 -9.18 1.84
C ILE A 89 1.26 -10.63 1.93
N GLN A 90 1.86 -11.43 2.81
CA GLN A 90 1.41 -12.80 3.03
C GLN A 90 -0.01 -12.85 3.60
N HIS A 91 -0.34 -12.02 4.59
CA HIS A 91 -1.69 -11.94 5.15
C HIS A 91 -2.72 -11.52 4.09
N LEU A 92 -2.39 -10.57 3.21
CA LEU A 92 -3.26 -10.21 2.08
C LEU A 92 -3.52 -11.43 1.19
N LYS A 93 -2.46 -12.16 0.82
CA LYS A 93 -2.56 -13.37 -0.02
C LYS A 93 -3.41 -14.45 0.64
N ASP A 94 -3.21 -14.69 1.93
CA ASP A 94 -3.95 -15.67 2.72
C ASP A 94 -5.45 -15.30 2.82
N ALA A 95 -5.76 -14.01 2.82
CA ALA A 95 -7.13 -13.48 2.78
C ALA A 95 -7.74 -13.41 1.36
N GLY A 96 -7.00 -13.79 0.32
CA GLY A 96 -7.43 -13.65 -1.09
C GLY A 96 -7.49 -12.20 -1.57
N LEU A 97 -6.77 -11.30 -0.89
CA LEU A 97 -6.63 -9.88 -1.19
C LEU A 97 -5.29 -9.59 -1.88
N SER A 98 -5.16 -8.37 -2.36
CA SER A 98 -3.98 -7.83 -3.03
C SER A 98 -3.61 -6.46 -2.49
N TRP A 99 -2.49 -5.92 -2.96
CA TRP A 99 -2.09 -4.55 -2.66
C TRP A 99 -3.13 -3.50 -3.10
N LYS A 100 -4.01 -3.82 -4.07
CA LYS A 100 -5.08 -2.91 -4.54
C LYS A 100 -6.21 -2.74 -3.52
N ASP A 101 -6.30 -3.65 -2.56
CA ASP A 101 -7.29 -3.66 -1.50
C ASP A 101 -6.82 -2.84 -0.26
N LEU A 102 -5.64 -2.20 -0.35
CA LEU A 102 -5.02 -1.35 0.68
C LEU A 102 -5.43 0.14 0.65
#